data_AF-A0A0F8XW27-F1
#
_entry.id   AF-A0A0F8XW27-F1
#
_cell.length_a   1.000
_cell.length_b   1.000
_cell.length_c   1.000
_cell.angle_alpha   90.00
_cell.angle_beta   90.00
_cell.angle_gamma   90.00
#
_symmetry.space_group_name_H-M   'P 1'
#
loop_
_entity.id
_entity.type
_entity.pdbx_description
1 polymer ?
#
loop_
_entity_poly.entity_id
_entity_poly.type
_entity_poly.pdbx_seq_one_letter_code
_entity_poly.pdbx_strand_id
1 'polypeptide(L)'
;MAVTDALPIPRKNVVYHIGFPILDADGDLVSGATGLDSEVSINSGGFADVTAEAVEEATSSGMYELSLTAAEMNGDLIMVIVKTGTAGAKTTPIVMYPEEAGDIRVNVTEWLDTTPNALVSGRVDISAGAIAANVITAASINAAAITSAKFGAGAINATVIATGAIDADALASDAVTEIRSLVNDTADAGGSSTTVVDAARTEADDVWNGSWILFTSGAVANQVRLITDFDAASDTITFAPAATASIG
;
A
#
# COMPACT_ATOMS: atom_id res chain seq x y z
N MET A 1 26.40 -13.67 37.64
CA MET A 1 24.94 -13.84 37.41
C MET A 1 24.70 -13.33 36.01
N ALA A 2 24.10 -14.10 35.10
CA ALA A 2 23.98 -13.68 33.70
C ALA A 2 23.31 -12.30 33.62
N VAL A 3 24.07 -11.31 33.15
CA VAL A 3 23.65 -9.93 33.04
C VAL A 3 22.58 -9.85 31.94
N THR A 4 21.35 -9.49 32.30
CA THR A 4 20.20 -9.54 31.37
C THR A 4 20.18 -8.40 30.35
N ASP A 5 21.06 -7.42 30.52
CA ASP A 5 21.20 -6.19 29.73
C ASP A 5 22.55 -6.08 29.00
N ALA A 6 23.29 -7.19 28.85
CA ALA A 6 24.53 -7.22 28.08
C ALA A 6 24.32 -6.80 26.61
N LEU A 7 25.11 -5.84 26.13
CA LEU A 7 25.10 -5.37 24.75
C LEU A 7 26.33 -5.88 23.99
N PRO A 8 26.20 -6.29 22.71
CA PRO A 8 27.33 -6.78 21.92
C PRO A 8 28.25 -5.65 21.42
N ILE A 9 27.77 -4.41 21.43
CA ILE A 9 28.49 -3.22 20.97
C ILE A 9 28.34 -2.15 22.05
N PRO A 10 29.43 -1.46 22.44
CA PRO A 10 29.33 -0.34 23.36
C PRO A 10 28.42 0.74 22.75
N ARG A 11 27.56 1.35 23.56
CA ARG A 11 26.65 2.41 23.14
C ARG A 11 26.71 3.58 24.11
N LYS A 12 26.67 4.80 23.57
CA LYS A 12 26.65 6.00 24.41
C LYS A 12 25.44 6.01 25.33
N ASN A 13 25.63 6.46 26.57
CA ASN A 13 24.55 6.63 27.55
C ASN A 13 23.78 5.34 27.87
N VAL A 14 24.38 4.18 27.65
CA VAL A 14 23.81 2.88 28.02
C VAL A 14 24.83 2.15 28.88
N VAL A 15 24.36 1.44 29.90
CA VAL A 15 25.20 0.58 30.73
C VAL A 15 25.93 -0.42 29.83
N TYR A 16 27.19 -0.69 30.12
CA TYR A 16 28.00 -1.62 29.34
C TYR A 16 28.85 -2.50 30.25
N HIS A 17 28.88 -3.80 29.95
CA HIS A 17 29.57 -4.81 30.74
C HIS A 17 30.77 -5.32 29.96
N ILE A 18 31.95 -5.22 30.56
CA ILE A 18 33.22 -5.54 29.91
C ILE A 18 33.81 -6.78 30.57
N GLY A 19 33.98 -7.86 29.80
CA GLY A 19 34.72 -9.05 30.23
C GLY A 19 36.17 -8.99 29.76
N PHE A 20 37.14 -9.22 30.65
CA PHE A 20 38.57 -9.19 30.34
C PHE A 20 39.40 -10.09 31.26
N PRO A 21 40.57 -10.61 30.83
CA PRO A 21 41.49 -11.29 31.71
C PRO A 21 42.37 -10.29 32.48
N ILE A 22 42.84 -10.68 33.67
CA ILE A 22 44.05 -10.07 34.27
C ILE A 22 45.20 -11.02 34.01
N LEU A 23 46.30 -10.48 33.47
CA LEU A 23 47.49 -11.25 33.08
C LEU A 23 48.70 -10.88 33.92
N ASP A 24 49.58 -11.84 34.15
CA ASP A 24 50.87 -11.59 34.79
C ASP A 24 51.98 -11.16 33.80
N ALA A 25 53.22 -11.16 34.29
CA ALA A 25 54.39 -10.81 33.51
C ALA A 25 54.60 -11.75 32.31
N ASP A 26 54.23 -13.01 32.45
CA ASP A 26 54.45 -14.09 31.50
C ASP A 26 53.25 -14.31 30.57
N GLY A 27 52.11 -13.69 30.89
CA GLY A 27 50.88 -13.77 30.11
C GLY A 27 49.91 -14.83 30.62
N ASP A 28 50.16 -15.36 31.83
CA ASP A 28 49.26 -16.30 32.49
C ASP A 28 48.12 -15.56 33.20
N LEU A 29 46.98 -16.23 33.31
CA LEU A 29 45.78 -15.68 33.96
C LEU A 29 45.99 -15.57 35.48
N VAL A 30 45.68 -14.40 36.04
CA VAL A 30 45.77 -14.13 37.47
C VAL A 30 44.38 -14.24 38.09
N SER A 31 44.16 -15.27 38.91
CA SER A 31 42.94 -15.40 39.70
C SER A 31 43.09 -14.77 41.09
N GLY A 32 41.99 -14.29 41.67
CA GLY A 32 41.97 -13.73 43.02
C GLY A 32 42.77 -12.44 43.15
N ALA A 33 42.92 -11.69 42.07
CA ALA A 33 43.61 -10.40 42.07
C ALA A 33 43.02 -9.47 43.15
N THR A 34 43.91 -8.81 43.90
CA THR A 34 43.55 -7.94 45.03
C THR A 34 43.89 -6.48 44.73
N GLY A 35 43.25 -5.55 45.45
CA GLY A 35 43.46 -4.11 45.27
C GLY A 35 43.12 -3.66 43.85
N LEU A 36 41.99 -4.10 43.33
CA LEU A 36 41.46 -3.67 42.03
C LEU A 36 41.03 -2.20 42.13
N ASP A 37 41.45 -1.43 41.13
CA ASP A 37 41.26 0.01 41.03
C ASP A 37 41.00 0.33 39.55
N SER A 38 39.72 0.51 39.22
CA SER A 38 39.21 0.62 37.86
C SER A 38 39.02 2.09 37.51
N GLU A 39 39.71 2.57 36.49
CA GLU A 39 39.63 3.97 36.06
C GLU A 39 39.16 4.07 34.61
N VAL A 40 38.33 5.07 34.33
CA VAL A 40 37.83 5.40 33.00
C VAL A 40 38.28 6.79 32.57
N SER A 41 38.71 6.89 31.32
CA SER A 41 38.94 8.13 30.60
C SER A 41 37.90 8.25 29.49
N ILE A 42 37.17 9.36 29.52
CA ILE A 42 36.14 9.69 28.54
C ILE A 42 36.74 10.73 27.59
N ASN A 43 36.74 10.41 26.29
CA ASN A 43 37.22 11.29 25.22
C ASN A 43 38.66 11.82 25.43
N SER A 44 39.56 10.96 25.90
CA SER A 44 40.94 11.32 26.25
C SER A 44 41.07 12.36 27.37
N GLY A 45 40.06 12.47 28.24
CA GLY A 45 40.15 13.20 29.50
C GLY A 45 41.10 12.52 30.49
N GLY A 46 41.35 13.17 31.63
CA GLY A 46 42.02 12.53 32.75
C GLY A 46 41.25 11.29 33.21
N PHE A 47 41.96 10.25 33.62
CA PHE A 47 41.35 9.07 34.22
C PHE A 47 40.65 9.46 35.53
N ALA A 48 39.41 9.01 35.66
CA ALA A 48 38.59 9.16 36.84
C ALA A 48 38.19 7.78 37.33
N ASP A 49 37.86 7.70 38.62
CA ASP A 49 37.41 6.47 39.27
C ASP A 49 36.12 5.95 38.62
N VAL A 50 36.06 4.66 38.33
CA VAL A 50 34.82 3.99 37.91
C VAL A 50 33.99 3.72 39.16
N THR A 51 32.69 3.95 39.06
CA THR A 51 31.77 3.77 40.18
C THR A 51 31.75 2.33 40.71
N ALA A 52 31.95 1.36 39.82
CA ALA A 52 32.10 -0.05 40.14
C ALA A 52 33.56 -0.48 40.01
N GLU A 53 33.92 -1.51 40.76
CA GLU A 53 35.22 -2.17 40.62
C GLU A 53 35.12 -3.47 39.84
N ALA A 54 36.24 -3.87 39.24
CA ALA A 54 36.35 -5.16 38.57
C ALA A 54 36.12 -6.30 39.56
N VAL A 55 35.35 -7.31 39.15
CA VAL A 55 35.05 -8.51 39.95
C VAL A 55 35.41 -9.75 39.15
N GLU A 56 36.05 -10.73 39.79
CA GLU A 56 36.32 -12.01 39.13
C GLU A 56 35.00 -12.74 38.88
N GLU A 57 34.69 -13.04 37.61
CA GLU A 57 33.40 -13.60 37.20
C GLU A 57 33.16 -14.98 37.83
N ALA A 58 34.22 -15.77 37.96
CA ALA A 58 34.20 -17.07 38.61
C ALA A 58 35.49 -17.32 39.40
N THR A 59 35.36 -17.94 40.57
CA THR A 59 36.52 -18.33 41.39
C THR A 59 37.52 -19.16 40.59
N SER A 60 38.80 -18.81 40.64
CA SER A 60 39.88 -19.53 39.94
C SER A 60 39.83 -19.40 38.40
N SER A 61 39.20 -18.36 37.85
CA SER A 61 39.12 -18.16 36.40
C SER A 61 40.18 -17.21 35.84
N GLY A 62 40.55 -16.19 36.61
CA GLY A 62 41.35 -15.06 36.13
C GLY A 62 40.64 -14.18 35.08
N MET A 63 39.33 -14.39 34.89
CA MET A 63 38.46 -13.56 34.06
C MET A 63 37.62 -12.64 34.94
N TYR A 64 37.58 -11.38 34.57
CA TYR A 64 36.96 -10.31 35.34
C TYR A 64 35.88 -9.61 34.52
N GLU A 65 34.88 -9.09 35.23
CA GLU A 65 33.84 -8.22 34.69
C GLU A 65 33.97 -6.83 35.32
N LEU A 66 33.80 -5.78 34.50
CA LEU A 66 33.58 -4.41 34.95
C LEU A 66 32.28 -3.88 34.32
N SER A 67 31.37 -3.40 35.16
CA SER A 67 30.15 -2.70 34.72
C SER A 67 30.40 -1.20 34.67
N LEU A 68 30.34 -0.60 33.48
CA LEU A 68 30.31 0.84 33.31
C LEU A 68 28.87 1.35 33.29
N THR A 69 28.61 2.40 34.04
CA THR A 69 27.32 3.09 34.05
C THR A 69 27.06 3.80 32.72
N ALA A 70 25.80 4.13 32.47
CA ALA A 70 25.42 4.95 31.32
C ALA A 70 26.21 6.28 31.25
N ALA A 71 26.52 6.91 32.40
CA ALA A 71 27.26 8.16 32.44
C ALA A 71 28.75 7.97 32.06
N GLU A 72 29.37 6.89 32.53
CA GLU A 72 30.77 6.56 32.18
C GLU A 72 30.90 6.16 30.71
N MET A 73 29.83 5.62 30.12
CA MET A 73 29.73 5.31 28.69
C MET A 73 29.35 6.53 27.83
N ASN A 74 29.28 7.74 28.37
CA ASN A 74 28.88 8.95 27.63
C ASN A 74 30.07 9.61 26.89
N GLY A 75 30.70 8.87 25.98
CA GLY A 75 31.80 9.36 25.15
C GLY A 75 31.94 8.61 23.83
N ASP A 76 32.66 9.20 22.88
CA ASP A 76 33.03 8.61 21.58
C ASP A 76 34.21 7.66 21.69
N LEU A 77 35.08 7.93 22.66
CA LEU A 77 36.22 7.12 23.02
C LEU A 77 36.16 6.88 24.52
N ILE A 78 36.03 5.62 24.90
CA ILE A 78 36.10 5.19 26.29
C ILE A 78 37.37 4.35 26.44
N MET A 79 38.29 4.82 27.28
CA MET A 79 39.49 4.08 27.64
C MET A 79 39.38 3.70 29.11
N VAL A 80 39.58 2.43 29.42
CA VAL A 80 39.58 1.93 30.78
C VAL A 80 40.95 1.37 31.10
N ILE A 81 41.41 1.61 32.32
CA ILE A 81 42.54 0.88 32.90
C ILE A 81 42.07 0.24 34.20
N VAL A 82 42.38 -1.05 34.36
CA VAL A 82 42.14 -1.77 35.62
C VAL A 82 43.48 -2.09 36.23
N LYS A 83 43.78 -1.43 37.35
CA LYS A 83 45.00 -1.64 38.13
C LYS A 83 44.75 -2.71 39.18
N THR A 84 45.84 -3.32 39.66
CA THR A 84 45.79 -4.32 40.73
C THR A 84 47.01 -4.19 41.61
N GLY A 85 46.84 -4.44 42.92
CA GLY A 85 47.93 -4.57 43.88
C GLY A 85 48.61 -5.95 43.86
N THR A 86 48.14 -6.88 43.02
CA THR A 86 48.69 -8.24 42.93
C THR A 86 50.10 -8.21 42.34
N ALA A 87 51.07 -8.73 43.09
CA ALA A 87 52.46 -8.74 42.66
C ALA A 87 52.63 -9.53 41.35
N GLY A 88 53.27 -8.91 40.36
CA GLY A 88 53.53 -9.53 39.05
C GLY A 88 52.38 -9.40 38.04
N ALA A 89 51.19 -8.97 38.45
CA ALA A 89 50.08 -8.70 37.54
C ALA A 89 50.28 -7.38 36.78
N LYS A 90 49.87 -7.35 35.52
CA LYS A 90 49.90 -6.14 34.68
C LYS A 90 48.57 -5.40 34.75
N THR A 91 48.62 -4.08 34.65
CA THR A 91 47.43 -3.25 34.42
C THR A 91 46.76 -3.66 33.12
N THR A 92 45.45 -3.82 33.13
CA THR A 92 44.66 -4.18 31.93
C THR A 92 44.12 -2.91 31.26
N PRO A 93 44.55 -2.57 30.03
CA PRO A 93 43.97 -1.48 29.26
C PRO A 93 42.86 -1.99 28.32
N ILE A 94 41.78 -1.21 28.19
CA ILE A 94 40.65 -1.49 27.31
C ILE A 94 40.29 -0.21 26.57
N VAL A 95 40.08 -0.29 25.25
CA VAL A 95 39.69 0.86 24.43
C VAL A 95 38.42 0.50 23.66
N MET A 96 37.41 1.36 23.78
CA MET A 96 36.10 1.19 23.17
C MET A 96 35.69 2.45 22.43
N TYR A 97 34.90 2.26 21.38
CA TYR A 97 34.29 3.33 20.58
C TYR A 97 32.77 3.16 20.62
N PRO A 98 32.07 3.68 21.65
CA PRO A 98 30.64 3.48 21.79
C PRO A 98 29.86 4.10 20.62
N GLU A 99 28.92 3.33 20.07
CA GLU A 99 27.97 3.84 19.08
C GLU A 99 27.08 4.90 19.72
N GLU A 100 27.01 6.06 19.10
CA GLU A 100 25.92 7.00 19.30
C GLU A 100 24.65 6.49 18.58
N ALA A 101 23.50 7.04 18.97
CA ALA A 101 22.25 6.81 18.26
C ALA A 101 22.35 7.29 16.80
N GLY A 102 22.65 6.38 15.88
CA GLY A 102 22.82 6.68 14.46
C GLY A 102 24.02 5.97 13.84
N ASP A 103 24.94 5.50 14.69
CA ASP A 103 26.23 5.00 14.19
C ASP A 103 26.09 3.66 13.47
N ILE A 104 25.23 2.73 13.91
CA ILE A 104 24.68 1.66 13.01
C ILE A 104 23.18 1.38 13.26
N ARG A 105 22.36 2.38 12.94
CA ARG A 105 21.00 2.23 12.40
C ARG A 105 20.98 3.03 11.11
N VAL A 106 20.86 2.38 9.96
CA VAL A 106 20.72 3.13 8.71
C VAL A 106 19.30 3.68 8.61
N ASN A 107 19.09 4.88 9.13
CA ASN A 107 18.03 5.73 8.61
C ASN A 107 18.44 6.07 7.20
N VAL A 108 17.71 5.54 6.23
CA VAL A 108 17.95 5.89 4.84
C VAL A 108 17.53 7.35 4.64
N THR A 109 18.50 8.25 4.49
CA THR A 109 18.25 9.65 4.16
C THR A 109 17.97 9.84 2.68
N GLU A 110 18.68 9.11 1.81
CA GLU A 110 18.57 9.19 0.35
C GLU A 110 18.82 7.80 -0.29
N TRP A 111 18.10 7.50 -1.37
CA TRP A 111 18.37 6.40 -2.30
C TRP A 111 18.54 6.98 -3.70
N LEU A 112 19.73 6.81 -4.28
CA LEU A 112 20.08 7.40 -5.58
C LEU A 112 19.83 8.93 -5.58
N ASP A 113 20.38 9.64 -4.59
CA ASP A 113 20.29 11.10 -4.41
C ASP A 113 18.86 11.65 -4.21
N THR A 114 17.92 10.80 -3.76
CA THR A 114 16.54 11.19 -3.49
C THR A 114 16.06 10.70 -2.14
N THR A 115 15.45 11.56 -1.34
CA THR A 115 14.83 11.16 -0.06
C THR A 115 13.74 10.12 -0.28
N PRO A 116 13.79 8.94 0.38
CA PRO A 116 12.71 7.97 0.30
C PRO A 116 11.42 8.55 0.87
N ASN A 117 10.27 8.18 0.30
CA ASN A 117 8.98 8.54 0.89
C ASN A 117 8.84 7.93 2.29
N ALA A 118 8.04 8.59 3.14
CA ALA A 118 7.63 8.04 4.42
C ALA A 118 7.00 6.65 4.22
N LEU A 119 7.27 5.72 5.14
CA LEU A 119 6.71 4.38 5.04
C LEU A 119 5.18 4.43 5.16
N VAL A 120 4.48 3.94 4.15
CA VAL A 120 3.03 3.71 4.21
C VAL A 120 2.82 2.30 4.75
N SER A 121 2.34 2.19 5.99
CA SER A 121 2.14 0.90 6.67
C SER A 121 3.37 -0.02 6.67
N GLY A 122 4.58 0.57 6.79
CA GLY A 122 5.83 -0.19 6.80
C GLY A 122 6.38 -0.56 5.42
N ARG A 123 5.87 0.03 4.33
CA ARG A 123 6.39 -0.14 2.96
C ARG A 123 6.80 1.21 2.36
N VAL A 124 7.85 1.19 1.54
CA VAL A 124 8.25 2.36 0.73
C VAL A 124 7.50 2.33 -0.60
N ASP A 125 7.05 3.49 -1.05
CA ASP A 125 6.41 3.63 -2.36
C ASP A 125 7.38 3.28 -3.50
N ILE A 126 6.87 2.66 -4.56
CA ILE A 126 7.64 2.33 -5.76
C ILE A 126 7.00 2.94 -7.01
N SER A 127 7.80 3.63 -7.82
CA SER A 127 7.45 3.97 -9.20
C SER A 127 7.96 2.85 -10.11
N ALA A 128 7.06 1.96 -10.54
CA ALA A 128 7.42 0.86 -11.43
C ALA A 128 7.35 1.31 -12.89
N GLY A 129 8.51 1.52 -13.53
CA GLY A 129 8.58 1.90 -14.95
C GLY A 129 8.15 0.79 -15.91
N ALA A 130 8.50 -0.46 -15.61
CA ALA A 130 8.01 -1.63 -16.31
C ALA A 130 7.56 -2.68 -15.29
N ILE A 131 6.35 -3.17 -15.47
CA ILE A 131 5.79 -4.27 -14.68
C ILE A 131 5.74 -5.48 -15.61
N ALA A 132 6.41 -6.57 -15.22
CA ALA A 132 6.40 -7.79 -16.03
C ALA A 132 4.97 -8.34 -16.17
N ALA A 133 4.73 -9.10 -17.26
CA ALA A 133 3.43 -9.73 -17.48
C ALA A 133 3.02 -10.57 -16.26
N ASN A 134 1.72 -10.52 -15.92
CA ASN A 134 1.12 -11.27 -14.81
C ASN A 134 1.64 -10.92 -13.41
N VAL A 135 2.34 -9.79 -13.21
CA VAL A 135 2.67 -9.30 -11.86
C VAL A 135 1.42 -8.71 -11.19
N ILE A 136 0.63 -7.93 -11.93
CA ILE A 136 -0.69 -7.47 -11.47
C ILE A 136 -1.72 -8.53 -11.89
N THR A 137 -2.08 -9.39 -10.94
CA THR A 137 -3.16 -10.38 -11.10
C THR A 137 -4.41 -9.92 -10.35
N ALA A 138 -5.54 -10.59 -10.57
CA ALA A 138 -6.76 -10.36 -9.79
C ALA A 138 -6.50 -10.50 -8.27
N ALA A 139 -5.64 -11.43 -7.85
CA ALA A 139 -5.28 -11.61 -6.44
C ALA A 139 -4.49 -10.44 -5.85
N SER A 140 -3.78 -9.68 -6.69
CA SER A 140 -3.03 -8.48 -6.25
C SER A 140 -3.87 -7.21 -6.19
N ILE A 141 -5.11 -7.25 -6.70
CA ILE A 141 -6.05 -6.13 -6.68
C ILE A 141 -7.11 -6.43 -5.61
N ASN A 142 -7.04 -5.72 -4.49
CA ASN A 142 -8.06 -5.84 -3.44
C ASN A 142 -9.46 -5.52 -3.98
N ALA A 143 -10.48 -6.15 -3.40
CA ALA A 143 -11.86 -5.80 -3.69
C ALA A 143 -12.09 -4.29 -3.50
N ALA A 144 -12.78 -3.66 -4.45
CA ALA A 144 -13.00 -2.21 -4.50
C ALA A 144 -11.75 -1.33 -4.61
N ALA A 145 -10.58 -1.86 -4.97
CA ALA A 145 -9.40 -1.04 -5.24
C ALA A 145 -9.60 -0.09 -6.44
N ILE A 146 -10.36 -0.55 -7.45
CA ILE A 146 -10.71 0.24 -8.64
C ILE A 146 -12.20 0.57 -8.58
N THR A 147 -12.51 1.81 -8.16
CA THR A 147 -13.89 2.33 -8.12
C THR A 147 -14.13 3.33 -9.24
N SER A 148 -15.40 3.71 -9.46
CA SER A 148 -15.76 4.77 -10.41
C SER A 148 -14.98 6.07 -10.17
N ALA A 149 -14.73 6.43 -8.90
CA ALA A 149 -13.95 7.60 -8.52
C ALA A 149 -12.47 7.53 -8.92
N LYS A 150 -11.95 6.34 -9.25
CA LYS A 150 -10.57 6.16 -9.75
C LYS A 150 -10.47 6.36 -11.26
N PHE A 151 -11.59 6.34 -11.99
CA PHE A 151 -11.63 6.70 -13.40
C PHE A 151 -11.82 8.21 -13.53
N GLY A 152 -10.82 8.90 -14.08
CA GLY A 152 -10.96 10.32 -14.44
C GLY A 152 -11.98 10.52 -15.56
N ALA A 153 -12.44 11.77 -15.73
CA ALA A 153 -13.32 12.13 -16.84
C ALA A 153 -12.67 11.76 -18.19
N GLY A 154 -13.39 11.02 -19.04
CA GLY A 154 -12.89 10.58 -20.35
C GLY A 154 -11.86 9.44 -20.29
N ALA A 155 -11.57 8.87 -19.12
CA ALA A 155 -10.66 7.73 -18.99
C ALA A 155 -11.17 6.49 -19.74
N ILE A 156 -12.50 6.31 -19.82
CA ILE A 156 -13.16 5.27 -20.60
C ILE A 156 -13.76 5.91 -21.85
N ASN A 157 -12.93 6.14 -22.86
CA ASN A 157 -13.33 6.68 -24.16
C ASN A 157 -13.34 5.60 -25.26
N ALA A 158 -13.85 5.95 -26.45
CA ALA A 158 -13.98 5.01 -27.56
C ALA A 158 -12.63 4.40 -28.02
N THR A 159 -11.51 5.10 -27.80
CA THR A 159 -10.18 4.61 -28.19
C THR A 159 -9.66 3.54 -27.24
N VAL A 160 -10.01 3.60 -25.95
CA VAL A 160 -9.59 2.59 -24.96
C VAL A 160 -10.51 1.37 -24.91
N ILE A 161 -11.76 1.49 -25.34
CA ILE A 161 -12.65 0.34 -25.50
C ILE A 161 -12.29 -0.36 -26.82
N ALA A 162 -11.55 -1.47 -26.73
CA ALA A 162 -11.21 -2.26 -27.90
C ALA A 162 -12.47 -2.83 -28.59
N THR A 163 -12.38 -3.10 -29.89
CA THR A 163 -13.47 -3.76 -30.63
C THR A 163 -13.83 -5.10 -29.99
N GLY A 164 -15.11 -5.27 -29.65
CA GLY A 164 -15.59 -6.49 -28.99
C GLY A 164 -15.22 -6.60 -27.50
N ALA A 165 -14.64 -5.56 -26.88
CA ALA A 165 -14.34 -5.57 -25.44
C ALA A 165 -15.61 -5.62 -24.58
N ILE A 166 -16.72 -5.08 -25.09
CA ILE A 166 -18.05 -5.21 -24.49
C ILE A 166 -18.79 -6.26 -25.32
N ASP A 167 -18.92 -7.47 -24.78
CA ASP A 167 -19.73 -8.53 -25.37
C ASP A 167 -21.20 -8.43 -24.91
N ALA A 168 -22.05 -9.31 -25.44
CA ALA A 168 -23.47 -9.31 -25.09
C ALA A 168 -23.71 -9.67 -23.60
N ASP A 169 -22.81 -10.44 -22.98
CA ASP A 169 -22.90 -10.84 -21.57
C ASP A 169 -22.53 -9.67 -20.64
N ALA A 170 -21.67 -8.75 -21.09
CA ALA A 170 -21.30 -7.53 -20.39
C ALA A 170 -22.40 -6.45 -20.42
N LEU A 171 -23.35 -6.53 -21.36
CA LEU A 171 -24.50 -5.64 -21.43
C LEU A 171 -25.62 -6.18 -20.53
N ALA A 172 -25.97 -5.42 -19.50
CA ALA A 172 -27.08 -5.78 -18.62
C ALA A 172 -28.40 -5.90 -19.40
N SER A 173 -29.21 -6.91 -19.05
CA SER A 173 -30.45 -7.24 -19.79
C SER A 173 -31.47 -6.11 -19.80
N ASP A 174 -31.48 -5.27 -18.78
CA ASP A 174 -32.33 -4.08 -18.67
C ASP A 174 -31.92 -2.99 -19.67
N ALA A 175 -30.62 -2.67 -19.80
CA ALA A 175 -30.11 -1.73 -20.79
C ALA A 175 -30.46 -2.19 -22.22
N VAL A 176 -30.36 -3.50 -22.46
CA VAL A 176 -30.75 -4.11 -23.73
C VAL A 176 -32.26 -4.02 -23.97
N THR A 177 -33.07 -4.16 -22.92
CA THR A 177 -34.54 -4.04 -22.97
C THR A 177 -34.96 -2.59 -23.21
N GLU A 178 -34.29 -1.62 -22.59
CA GLU A 178 -34.54 -0.20 -22.78
C GLU A 178 -34.15 0.25 -24.20
N ILE A 179 -32.98 -0.15 -24.70
CA ILE A 179 -32.55 0.08 -26.09
C ILE A 179 -33.51 -0.58 -27.08
N ARG A 180 -34.03 -1.77 -26.75
CA ARG A 180 -35.02 -2.50 -27.53
C ARG A 180 -36.45 -2.27 -27.05
N SER A 181 -36.75 -1.14 -26.40
CA SER A 181 -38.11 -0.82 -25.95
C SER A 181 -39.00 -0.51 -27.16
N LEU A 182 -39.29 -1.55 -27.94
CA LEU A 182 -40.30 -1.59 -28.97
C LEU A 182 -41.61 -1.72 -28.23
N VAL A 183 -42.27 -0.59 -28.03
CA VAL A 183 -43.66 -0.58 -27.61
C VAL A 183 -44.47 -1.17 -28.78
N ASN A 184 -45.13 -2.30 -28.53
CA ASN A 184 -45.90 -3.03 -29.53
C ASN A 184 -47.31 -3.28 -29.00
N ASP A 185 -48.27 -3.20 -29.91
CA ASP A 185 -49.66 -3.61 -29.68
C ASP A 185 -50.31 -3.94 -31.04
N THR A 186 -51.59 -4.27 -31.01
CA THR A 186 -52.41 -4.54 -32.19
C THR A 186 -53.22 -3.29 -32.54
N ALA A 187 -53.07 -2.79 -33.77
CA ALA A 187 -53.90 -1.71 -34.27
C ALA A 187 -55.39 -2.10 -34.25
N ASP A 188 -56.26 -1.14 -33.94
CA ASP A 188 -57.70 -1.28 -34.05
C ASP A 188 -58.18 -1.12 -35.50
N ALA A 189 -59.39 -1.62 -35.77
CA ALA A 189 -60.07 -1.37 -37.02
C ALA A 189 -60.41 0.12 -37.18
N GLY A 190 -60.26 0.65 -38.40
CA GLY A 190 -60.62 2.04 -38.72
C GLY A 190 -59.44 2.94 -39.08
N GLY A 191 -58.22 2.39 -39.10
CA GLY A 191 -57.07 3.05 -39.72
C GLY A 191 -57.22 3.23 -41.24
N SER A 192 -56.31 4.02 -41.81
CA SER A 192 -56.25 4.31 -43.24
C SER A 192 -54.89 3.93 -43.81
N SER A 193 -54.58 4.38 -45.02
CA SER A 193 -53.21 4.26 -45.54
C SER A 193 -52.24 5.25 -44.89
N THR A 194 -52.69 6.20 -44.06
CA THR A 194 -51.83 7.21 -43.42
C THR A 194 -52.03 7.30 -41.91
N THR A 195 -52.96 6.52 -41.36
CA THR A 195 -53.30 6.55 -39.94
C THR A 195 -53.53 5.16 -39.39
N VAL A 196 -53.20 4.98 -38.12
CA VAL A 196 -53.59 3.84 -37.28
C VAL A 196 -54.40 4.39 -36.13
N VAL A 197 -55.48 3.69 -35.79
CA VAL A 197 -56.22 3.93 -34.55
C VAL A 197 -55.84 2.81 -33.60
N ASP A 198 -55.57 3.15 -32.34
CA ASP A 198 -55.29 2.17 -31.29
C ASP A 198 -55.83 2.74 -29.98
N ALA A 199 -57.06 2.40 -29.61
CA ALA A 199 -57.74 2.94 -28.42
C ALA A 199 -57.08 2.50 -27.10
N ALA A 200 -56.11 1.58 -27.13
CA ALA A 200 -55.28 1.26 -25.98
C ALA A 200 -54.19 2.32 -25.73
N ARG A 201 -53.93 3.21 -26.71
CA ARG A 201 -52.97 4.32 -26.62
C ARG A 201 -53.60 5.52 -25.97
N THR A 202 -53.40 5.66 -24.65
CA THR A 202 -53.89 6.81 -23.88
C THR A 202 -52.76 7.75 -23.46
N GLU A 203 -51.64 7.75 -24.19
CA GLU A 203 -50.51 8.63 -23.88
C GLU A 203 -50.80 10.10 -24.25
N ALA A 204 -49.87 11.02 -23.96
CA ALA A 204 -50.05 12.43 -24.27
C ALA A 204 -49.95 12.72 -25.78
N ASP A 205 -50.60 13.80 -26.21
CA ASP A 205 -50.52 14.32 -27.58
C ASP A 205 -49.05 14.48 -28.02
N ASP A 206 -48.76 14.21 -29.29
CA ASP A 206 -47.42 14.29 -29.91
C ASP A 206 -46.33 13.34 -29.36
N VAL A 207 -46.60 12.51 -28.34
CA VAL A 207 -45.56 11.71 -27.67
C VAL A 207 -44.81 10.76 -28.61
N TRP A 208 -45.47 10.32 -29.68
CA TRP A 208 -44.91 9.41 -30.68
C TRP A 208 -44.27 10.12 -31.87
N ASN A 209 -44.29 11.44 -31.93
CA ASN A 209 -43.77 12.20 -33.07
C ASN A 209 -42.27 11.97 -33.26
N GLY A 210 -41.88 11.63 -34.48
CA GLY A 210 -40.50 11.29 -34.82
C GLY A 210 -40.10 9.84 -34.49
N SER A 211 -40.98 9.06 -33.87
CA SER A 211 -40.79 7.63 -33.69
C SER A 211 -41.10 6.86 -34.98
N TRP A 212 -40.60 5.64 -35.07
CA TRP A 212 -40.89 4.73 -36.17
C TRP A 212 -41.95 3.71 -35.77
N ILE A 213 -42.97 3.53 -36.60
CA ILE A 213 -43.92 2.41 -36.48
C ILE A 213 -43.55 1.31 -37.46
N LEU A 214 -43.45 0.07 -36.98
CA LEU A 214 -43.29 -1.14 -37.79
C LEU A 214 -44.59 -1.93 -37.79
N PHE A 215 -45.15 -2.16 -38.97
CA PHE A 215 -46.29 -3.07 -39.13
C PHE A 215 -45.78 -4.51 -39.17
N THR A 216 -46.18 -5.32 -38.19
CA THR A 216 -45.67 -6.69 -38.04
C THR A 216 -46.54 -7.75 -38.73
N SER A 217 -47.75 -7.39 -39.17
CA SER A 217 -48.71 -8.30 -39.79
C SER A 217 -49.63 -7.59 -40.80
N GLY A 218 -50.57 -8.34 -41.39
CA GLY A 218 -51.56 -7.82 -42.33
C GLY A 218 -51.01 -7.50 -43.73
N ALA A 219 -51.82 -6.82 -44.55
CA ALA A 219 -51.46 -6.46 -45.93
C ALA A 219 -50.28 -5.47 -46.01
N VAL A 220 -49.96 -4.81 -44.90
CA VAL A 220 -48.86 -3.85 -44.79
C VAL A 220 -47.66 -4.37 -43.99
N ALA A 221 -47.59 -5.66 -43.70
CA ALA A 221 -46.50 -6.26 -42.92
C ALA A 221 -45.10 -5.89 -43.45
N ASN A 222 -44.14 -5.73 -42.54
CA ASN A 222 -42.75 -5.31 -42.77
C ASN A 222 -42.58 -3.88 -43.31
N GLN A 223 -43.65 -3.09 -43.32
CA GLN A 223 -43.55 -1.67 -43.64
C GLN A 223 -43.22 -0.87 -42.38
N VAL A 224 -42.24 0.02 -42.50
CA VAL A 224 -41.85 0.98 -41.46
C VAL A 224 -42.23 2.37 -41.91
N ARG A 225 -42.81 3.19 -41.02
CA ARG A 225 -43.22 4.57 -41.28
C ARG A 225 -42.81 5.50 -40.16
N LEU A 226 -42.53 6.76 -40.50
CA LEU A 226 -42.24 7.80 -39.53
C LEU A 226 -43.57 8.36 -39.02
N ILE A 227 -43.78 8.32 -37.71
CA ILE A 227 -44.93 8.95 -37.07
C ILE A 227 -44.74 10.46 -37.13
N THR A 228 -45.72 11.14 -37.73
CA THR A 228 -45.74 12.58 -37.90
C THR A 228 -46.62 13.29 -36.89
N ASP A 229 -47.59 12.57 -36.32
CA ASP A 229 -48.54 13.09 -35.34
C ASP A 229 -49.11 11.93 -34.48
N PHE A 230 -49.48 12.22 -33.24
CA PHE A 230 -50.32 11.37 -32.42
C PHE A 230 -51.37 12.23 -31.72
N ASP A 231 -52.63 12.08 -32.12
CA ASP A 231 -53.77 12.79 -31.54
C ASP A 231 -54.33 12.00 -30.36
N ALA A 232 -54.09 12.50 -29.15
CA ALA A 232 -54.55 11.87 -27.91
C ALA A 232 -56.07 11.95 -27.67
N ALA A 233 -56.82 12.73 -28.45
CA ALA A 233 -58.28 12.76 -28.34
C ALA A 233 -58.96 11.64 -29.13
N SER A 234 -58.28 11.13 -30.16
CA SER A 234 -58.80 10.08 -31.05
C SER A 234 -57.93 8.83 -31.09
N ASP A 235 -56.92 8.76 -30.23
CA ASP A 235 -55.92 7.70 -30.13
C ASP A 235 -55.35 7.31 -31.51
N THR A 236 -55.12 8.33 -32.35
CA THR A 236 -54.78 8.16 -33.76
C THR A 236 -53.34 8.55 -34.03
N ILE A 237 -52.56 7.59 -34.51
CA ILE A 237 -51.19 7.79 -34.99
C ILE A 237 -51.26 8.13 -36.48
N THR A 238 -50.75 9.30 -36.87
CA THR A 238 -50.55 9.67 -38.28
C THR A 238 -49.11 9.45 -38.68
N PHE A 239 -48.87 8.91 -39.86
CA PHE A 239 -47.52 8.60 -40.33
C PHE A 239 -47.33 8.88 -41.82
N ALA A 240 -46.07 9.03 -42.21
CA ALA A 240 -45.66 9.21 -43.59
C ALA A 240 -44.43 8.34 -43.94
N PRO A 241 -44.26 7.94 -45.22
CA PRO A 241 -45.21 8.05 -46.32
C PRO A 241 -46.45 7.14 -46.12
N ALA A 242 -47.45 7.22 -47.01
CA ALA A 242 -48.59 6.31 -46.93
C ALA A 242 -48.17 4.82 -46.99
N ALA A 243 -48.89 3.96 -46.26
CA ALA A 243 -48.83 2.51 -46.38
C ALA A 243 -49.44 2.05 -47.71
N THR A 244 -49.05 0.86 -48.19
CA THR A 244 -49.53 0.35 -49.49
C THR A 244 -51.00 -0.09 -49.50
N ALA A 245 -51.62 -0.18 -48.32
CA ALA A 245 -53.02 -0.51 -48.12
C ALA A 245 -53.53 0.19 -46.84
N SER A 246 -54.84 0.18 -46.63
CA SER A 246 -55.45 0.62 -45.37
C SER A 246 -55.08 -0.32 -44.23
N ILE A 247 -54.97 0.23 -43.03
CA ILE A 247 -54.66 -0.51 -41.80
C ILE A 247 -55.95 -0.72 -41.01
N GLY A 248 -56.19 -1.94 -40.56
CA GLY A 248 -57.33 -2.31 -39.72
C GLY A 248 -57.38 -3.80 -39.45
#